data_AF-A0AAD9FIU0-F1
#
_entry.id   AF-A0AAD9FIU0-F1
#
_cell.length_a   1.000
_cell.length_b   1.000
_cell.length_c   1.000
_cell.angle_alpha   90.00
_cell.angle_beta   90.00
_cell.angle_gamma   90.00
#
_symmetry.space_group_name_H-M   'P 1'
#
loop_
_entity.id
_entity.type
_entity.pdbx_description
1 polymer ?
#
loop_
_entity_poly.entity_id
_entity_poly.type
_entity_poly.pdbx_seq_one_letter_code
_entity_poly.pdbx_strand_id
1 'polypeptide(L)'
;MKSNSSLNPPYFQFTLFADFGPLRYLFFILCLFIYVTIVSANMVIILAVFLEKSLHQPMYIFISCLCLNSLYGSAGFFPRFLQDILSDSHLVSRPCFIQAIGVCLYLTVKLPLCGNKLNRIFCSNWPVVQLSCVDTTPNNIVGQFVAVTIIFIPMFFVLYTYLRILLVCRRRSSEFRGKALQTCLPHIVTFMTYSISLFCELSLTRFEADQLNPSITVILSLEYLIIPPLNNPIVYGLGLPQIKGVVLRFLKKGPAAEI
;
A
#
# COMPACT_ATOMS: atom_id res chain seq x y z
N MET A 1 19.19 15.00 -24.80
CA MET A 1 18.07 15.35 -25.71
C MET A 1 17.18 14.12 -25.87
N LYS A 2 15.98 14.10 -25.27
CA LYS A 2 14.97 13.06 -25.55
C LYS A 2 14.41 13.32 -26.96
N SER A 3 14.47 12.33 -27.84
CA SER A 3 14.11 12.41 -29.27
C SER A 3 12.63 12.74 -29.49
N ASN A 4 12.33 13.46 -30.57
CA ASN A 4 11.00 13.88 -31.07
C ASN A 4 10.16 12.69 -31.59
N SER A 5 9.88 11.68 -30.77
CA SER A 5 8.85 10.69 -31.08
C SER A 5 7.51 11.20 -30.54
N SER A 6 6.70 11.83 -31.39
CA SER A 6 5.32 12.29 -31.15
C SER A 6 5.10 13.02 -29.81
N LEU A 7 5.00 14.35 -29.86
CA LEU A 7 4.47 15.14 -28.74
C LEU A 7 3.10 14.55 -28.36
N ASN A 8 2.95 14.06 -27.13
CA ASN A 8 1.74 13.42 -26.61
C ASN A 8 1.43 12.02 -27.19
N PRO A 9 2.15 10.97 -26.73
CA PRO A 9 1.87 9.60 -27.17
C PRO A 9 0.43 9.14 -26.81
N PRO A 10 -0.23 8.35 -27.67
CA PRO A 10 -1.63 7.95 -27.45
C PRO A 10 -1.81 6.83 -26.41
N TYR A 11 -0.73 6.12 -26.09
CA TYR A 11 -0.69 5.03 -25.11
C TYR A 11 0.55 5.14 -24.23
N PHE A 12 0.46 4.56 -23.03
CA PHE A 12 1.59 4.26 -22.17
C PHE A 12 1.91 2.77 -22.22
N GLN A 13 3.19 2.43 -22.16
CA GLN A 13 3.70 1.07 -22.16
C GLN A 13 4.40 0.79 -20.83
N PHE A 14 3.90 -0.18 -20.07
CA PHE A 14 4.59 -0.64 -18.87
C PHE A 14 5.70 -1.62 -19.26
N THR A 15 6.96 -1.20 -19.10
CA THR A 15 8.12 -2.00 -19.53
C THR A 15 8.57 -2.99 -18.48
N LEU A 16 8.29 -2.72 -17.20
CA LEU A 16 8.71 -3.56 -16.07
C LEU A 16 8.20 -5.01 -16.21
N PHE A 17 6.98 -5.20 -16.72
CA PHE A 17 6.37 -6.52 -16.86
C PHE A 17 6.93 -7.35 -18.02
N ALA A 18 7.46 -6.69 -19.05
CA ALA A 18 7.95 -7.34 -20.26
C ALA A 18 9.22 -8.18 -20.01
N ASP A 19 10.00 -7.86 -18.96
CA ASP A 19 11.31 -8.46 -18.70
C ASP A 19 11.27 -9.71 -17.79
N PHE A 20 10.10 -10.11 -17.26
CA PHE A 20 10.03 -11.20 -16.27
C PHE A 20 10.11 -12.62 -16.85
N GLY A 21 9.81 -12.83 -18.13
CA GLY A 21 9.81 -14.17 -18.73
C GLY A 21 9.00 -15.19 -17.90
N PRO A 22 9.52 -16.40 -17.60
CA PRO A 22 8.82 -17.41 -16.80
C PRO A 22 8.54 -17.01 -15.34
N LEU A 23 9.30 -16.07 -14.77
CA LEU A 23 9.11 -15.62 -13.38
C LEU A 23 7.75 -14.92 -13.18
N ARG A 24 7.11 -14.44 -14.26
CA ARG A 24 5.79 -13.80 -14.20
C ARG A 24 4.73 -14.70 -13.56
N TYR A 25 4.77 -16.01 -13.79
CA TYR A 25 3.82 -16.97 -13.20
C TYR A 25 4.03 -17.13 -11.68
N LEU A 26 5.28 -17.11 -11.23
CA LEU A 26 5.60 -17.15 -9.80
C LEU A 26 5.09 -15.89 -9.09
N PHE A 27 5.36 -14.71 -9.67
CA PHE A 27 4.84 -13.44 -9.15
C PHE A 27 3.31 -13.41 -9.13
N PHE A 28 2.66 -13.90 -10.19
CA PHE A 28 1.21 -14.01 -10.24
C PHE A 28 0.65 -14.85 -9.08
N ILE A 29 1.19 -16.06 -8.86
CA ILE A 29 0.74 -16.96 -7.79
C ILE A 29 0.93 -16.29 -6.41
N LEU A 30 2.10 -15.69 -6.18
CA LEU A 30 2.41 -15.04 -4.91
C LEU A 30 1.48 -13.84 -4.65
N CYS A 31 1.26 -12.98 -5.65
CA CYS A 31 0.38 -11.82 -5.52
C CYS A 31 -1.09 -12.22 -5.37
N LEU A 32 -1.54 -13.27 -6.04
CA LEU A 32 -2.89 -13.81 -5.89
C LEU A 32 -3.10 -14.35 -4.46
N PHE A 33 -2.14 -15.11 -3.95
CA PHE A 33 -2.19 -15.62 -2.58
C PHE A 33 -2.26 -14.50 -1.54
N ILE A 34 -1.45 -13.45 -1.72
CA ILE A 34 -1.47 -12.27 -0.85
C ILE A 34 -2.82 -11.56 -0.94
N TYR A 35 -3.35 -11.36 -2.15
CA TYR A 35 -4.65 -10.72 -2.34
C TYR A 35 -5.78 -11.47 -1.64
N VAL A 36 -5.84 -12.80 -1.77
CA VAL A 36 -6.83 -13.65 -1.08
C VAL A 36 -6.67 -13.56 0.44
N THR A 37 -5.43 -13.49 0.94
CA THR A 37 -5.16 -13.33 2.38
C THR A 37 -5.66 -11.98 2.90
N ILE A 38 -5.41 -10.88 2.15
CA ILE A 38 -5.90 -9.54 2.51
C ILE A 38 -7.43 -9.54 2.55
N VAL A 39 -8.07 -10.08 1.50
CA VAL A 39 -9.54 -10.10 1.40
C VAL A 39 -10.15 -10.90 2.53
N SER A 40 -9.68 -12.13 2.74
CA SER A 40 -10.20 -13.01 3.80
C SER A 40 -10.01 -12.42 5.19
N ALA A 41 -8.82 -11.92 5.52
CA ALA A 41 -8.53 -11.36 6.84
C ALA A 41 -9.39 -10.12 7.16
N ASN A 42 -9.55 -9.20 6.20
CA ASN A 42 -10.38 -8.00 6.39
C ASN A 42 -11.88 -8.34 6.42
N MET A 43 -12.36 -9.29 5.58
CA MET A 43 -13.75 -9.74 5.58
C MET A 43 -14.14 -10.41 6.89
N VAL A 44 -13.27 -11.23 7.49
CA VAL A 44 -13.53 -11.88 8.78
C VAL A 44 -13.77 -10.86 9.88
N ILE A 45 -13.00 -9.78 9.93
CA ILE A 45 -13.17 -8.72 10.94
C ILE A 45 -14.47 -7.95 10.72
N ILE A 46 -14.76 -7.59 9.46
CA ILE A 46 -16.01 -6.92 9.10
C ILE A 46 -17.19 -7.77 9.55
N LEU A 47 -17.24 -9.05 9.14
CA LEU A 47 -18.30 -9.98 9.54
C LEU A 47 -18.38 -10.14 11.05
N ALA A 48 -17.25 -10.19 11.76
CA ALA A 48 -17.26 -10.29 13.20
C ALA A 48 -17.92 -9.08 13.87
N VAL A 49 -17.59 -7.86 13.41
CA VAL A 49 -18.21 -6.64 13.94
C VAL A 49 -19.71 -6.60 13.60
N PHE A 50 -20.11 -7.00 12.39
CA PHE A 50 -21.51 -6.98 11.96
C PHE A 50 -22.40 -8.03 12.65
N LEU A 51 -21.86 -9.23 12.92
CA LEU A 51 -22.64 -10.35 13.47
C LEU A 51 -22.71 -10.32 15.00
N GLU A 52 -21.70 -9.77 15.67
CA GLU A 52 -21.61 -9.78 17.12
C GLU A 52 -21.98 -8.41 17.71
N LYS A 53 -23.20 -8.31 18.27
CA LYS A 53 -23.73 -7.07 18.87
C LYS A 53 -22.82 -6.49 19.96
N SER A 54 -22.08 -7.33 20.68
CA SER A 54 -21.14 -6.87 21.71
C SER A 54 -19.96 -6.07 21.14
N LEU A 55 -19.68 -6.20 19.83
CA LEU A 55 -18.67 -5.43 19.11
C LEU A 55 -19.23 -4.14 18.49
N HIS A 56 -20.51 -3.77 18.67
CA HIS A 56 -21.05 -2.50 18.16
C HIS A 56 -20.65 -1.27 19.01
N GLN A 57 -19.37 -1.17 19.34
CA GLN A 57 -18.79 0.00 20.01
C GLN A 57 -18.03 0.86 18.99
N PRO A 58 -17.92 2.19 19.19
CA PRO A 58 -17.31 3.10 18.21
C PRO A 58 -15.91 2.67 17.75
N MET A 59 -15.11 2.10 18.65
CA MET A 59 -13.76 1.61 18.35
C MET A 59 -13.76 0.49 17.29
N TYR A 60 -14.67 -0.48 17.41
CA TYR A 60 -14.76 -1.62 16.48
C TYR A 60 -15.41 -1.25 15.16
N ILE A 61 -16.39 -0.33 15.19
CA ILE A 61 -16.99 0.22 13.97
C ILE A 61 -15.91 0.94 13.14
N PHE A 62 -15.05 1.73 13.80
CA PHE A 62 -13.91 2.36 13.14
C PHE A 62 -12.97 1.33 12.51
N ILE A 63 -12.65 0.24 13.21
CA ILE A 63 -11.83 -0.86 12.66
C ILE A 63 -12.50 -1.50 11.44
N SER A 64 -13.81 -1.71 11.46
CA SER A 64 -14.57 -2.24 10.32
C SER A 64 -14.50 -1.30 9.11
N CYS A 65 -14.61 0.01 9.33
CA CYS A 65 -14.42 1.02 8.27
C CYS A 65 -12.99 1.01 7.70
N LEU A 66 -11.97 0.82 8.54
CA LEU A 66 -10.59 0.66 8.06
C LEU A 66 -10.41 -0.59 7.19
N CYS A 67 -11.05 -1.70 7.58
CA CYS A 67 -11.05 -2.94 6.79
C CYS A 67 -11.75 -2.74 5.43
N LEU A 68 -12.89 -2.04 5.40
CA LEU A 68 -13.61 -1.71 4.16
C LEU A 68 -12.76 -0.83 3.22
N ASN A 69 -12.08 0.18 3.75
CA ASN A 69 -11.16 1.02 2.97
C ASN A 69 -10.04 0.15 2.36
N SER A 70 -9.47 -0.76 3.17
CA SER A 70 -8.42 -1.69 2.73
C SER A 70 -8.87 -2.60 1.57
N LEU A 71 -10.11 -3.12 1.65
CA LEU A 71 -10.70 -3.93 0.59
C LEU A 71 -10.95 -3.12 -0.67
N TYR A 72 -11.48 -1.90 -0.55
CA TYR A 72 -11.72 -1.01 -1.68
C TYR A 72 -10.41 -0.67 -2.41
N GLY A 73 -9.37 -0.28 -1.67
CA GLY A 73 -8.04 -0.02 -2.24
C GLY A 73 -7.43 -1.25 -2.90
N SER A 74 -7.54 -2.42 -2.25
CA SER A 74 -7.01 -3.68 -2.79
C SER A 74 -7.75 -4.15 -4.04
N ALA A 75 -9.09 -3.99 -4.09
CA ALA A 75 -9.91 -4.30 -5.25
C ALA A 75 -9.67 -3.36 -6.44
N GLY A 76 -9.26 -2.11 -6.18
CA GLY A 76 -8.85 -1.17 -7.22
C GLY A 76 -7.49 -1.52 -7.85
N PHE A 77 -6.56 -2.07 -7.08
CA PHE A 77 -5.19 -2.34 -7.52
C PHE A 77 -4.95 -3.79 -7.98
N PHE A 78 -5.18 -4.78 -7.12
CA PHE A 78 -4.73 -6.16 -7.34
C PHE A 78 -5.33 -6.84 -8.57
N PRO A 79 -6.64 -6.71 -8.88
CA PRO A 79 -7.20 -7.36 -10.06
C PRO A 79 -6.54 -6.89 -11.36
N ARG A 80 -6.31 -5.58 -11.48
CA ARG A 80 -5.65 -5.00 -12.64
C ARG A 80 -4.18 -5.41 -12.70
N PHE A 81 -3.49 -5.35 -11.57
CA PHE A 81 -2.08 -5.75 -11.48
C PHE A 81 -1.86 -7.23 -11.85
N LEU A 82 -2.72 -8.14 -11.36
CA LEU A 82 -2.68 -9.56 -11.72
C LEU A 82 -2.95 -9.79 -13.21
N GLN A 83 -3.88 -9.05 -13.80
CA GLN A 83 -4.12 -9.07 -15.24
C GLN A 83 -2.90 -8.58 -16.03
N ASP A 84 -2.27 -7.48 -15.60
CA ASP A 84 -1.12 -6.89 -16.26
C ASP A 84 0.13 -7.81 -16.18
N ILE A 85 0.30 -8.61 -15.12
CA ILE A 85 1.37 -9.63 -15.03
C ILE A 85 1.23 -10.72 -16.12
N LEU A 86 0.00 -11.15 -16.42
CA LEU A 86 -0.27 -12.24 -17.37
C LEU A 86 -0.45 -11.76 -18.81
N SER A 87 -0.72 -10.47 -19.00
CA SER A 87 -0.94 -9.88 -20.33
C SER A 87 0.34 -9.93 -21.17
N ASP A 88 0.21 -10.23 -22.46
CA ASP A 88 1.32 -10.09 -23.43
C ASP A 88 1.41 -8.65 -23.99
N SER A 89 0.38 -7.83 -23.77
CA SER A 89 0.36 -6.41 -24.14
C SER A 89 0.20 -5.52 -22.92
N HIS A 90 1.27 -4.86 -22.49
CA HIS A 90 1.29 -3.94 -21.34
C HIS A 90 1.00 -2.48 -21.76
N LEU A 91 -0.02 -2.29 -22.59
CA LEU A 91 -0.38 -0.99 -23.16
C LEU A 91 -1.67 -0.47 -22.53
N VAL A 92 -1.67 0.80 -22.12
CA VAL A 92 -2.87 1.49 -21.61
C VAL A 92 -3.06 2.80 -22.36
N SER A 93 -4.28 3.05 -22.85
CA SER A 93 -4.59 4.29 -23.57
C SER A 93 -4.50 5.51 -22.66
N ARG A 94 -3.97 6.62 -23.18
CA ARG A 94 -3.77 7.85 -22.41
C ARG A 94 -5.06 8.39 -21.74
N PRO A 95 -6.25 8.40 -22.38
CA PRO A 95 -7.47 8.90 -21.75
C PRO A 95 -7.96 8.03 -20.59
N CYS A 96 -7.97 6.70 -20.77
CA CYS A 96 -8.33 5.75 -19.71
C CYS A 96 -7.38 5.87 -18.52
N PHE A 97 -6.11 6.13 -18.82
CA PHE A 97 -5.06 6.32 -17.83
C PHE A 97 -5.23 7.62 -17.04
N ILE A 98 -5.47 8.77 -17.71
CA ILE A 98 -5.72 10.05 -17.03
C ILE A 98 -6.99 9.98 -16.17
N GLN A 99 -8.03 9.28 -16.64
CA GLN A 99 -9.26 9.08 -15.88
C GLN A 99 -9.03 8.27 -14.59
N ALA A 100 -8.16 7.25 -14.64
CA ALA A 100 -7.84 6.41 -13.48
C ALA A 100 -7.08 7.15 -12.37
N ILE A 101 -6.25 8.14 -12.70
CA ILE A 101 -5.49 8.94 -11.71
C ILE A 101 -6.33 10.11 -11.16
N GLY A 102 -7.51 10.37 -11.74
CA GLY A 102 -8.49 11.34 -11.26
C GLY A 102 -8.28 12.79 -11.72
N VAL A 103 -9.37 13.56 -11.66
CA VAL A 103 -9.48 14.97 -12.10
C VAL A 103 -8.58 15.94 -11.32
N CYS A 104 -8.14 15.56 -10.10
CA CYS A 104 -7.28 16.40 -9.26
C CYS A 104 -5.90 16.73 -9.85
N LEU A 105 -5.51 16.09 -10.96
CA LEU A 105 -4.21 16.27 -11.61
C LEU A 105 -4.31 16.99 -12.96
N TYR A 106 -5.27 17.92 -13.08
CA TYR A 106 -5.42 18.82 -14.23
C TYR A 106 -4.09 19.42 -14.72
N LEU A 107 -3.17 19.70 -13.80
CA LEU A 107 -1.83 20.22 -14.11
C LEU A 107 -0.99 19.25 -14.95
N THR A 108 -1.07 17.93 -14.71
CA THR A 108 -0.31 16.91 -15.46
C THR A 108 -0.84 16.71 -16.87
N VAL A 109 -2.14 16.93 -17.09
CA VAL A 109 -2.75 16.86 -18.43
C VAL A 109 -2.23 17.98 -19.34
N LYS A 110 -1.75 19.09 -18.77
CA LYS A 110 -1.17 20.21 -19.50
C LYS A 110 0.32 20.06 -19.81
N LEU A 111 1.01 19.06 -19.26
CA LEU A 111 2.44 18.88 -19.50
C LEU A 111 2.68 18.28 -20.90
N PRO A 112 3.65 18.81 -21.68
CA PRO A 112 4.06 18.17 -22.93
C PRO A 112 4.79 16.85 -22.61
N LEU A 113 4.20 15.74 -23.03
CA LEU A 113 4.77 14.40 -22.84
C LEU A 113 5.60 14.00 -24.06
N CYS A 114 6.87 13.65 -23.83
CA CYS A 114 7.81 13.16 -24.85
C CYS A 114 8.06 11.65 -24.75
N GLY A 115 7.76 11.02 -23.60
CA GLY A 115 7.93 9.59 -23.37
C GLY A 115 6.61 8.85 -23.14
N ASN A 116 6.61 7.55 -23.43
CA ASN A 116 5.48 6.64 -23.20
C ASN A 116 5.83 5.38 -22.39
N LYS A 117 7.11 5.16 -22.07
CA LYS A 117 7.57 3.95 -21.36
C LYS A 117 7.54 4.19 -19.84
N LEU A 118 6.76 3.40 -19.12
CA LEU A 118 6.64 3.44 -17.67
C LEU A 118 7.34 2.21 -17.06
N ASN A 119 8.40 2.45 -16.30
CA ASN A 119 9.13 1.39 -15.60
C ASN A 119 8.57 1.14 -14.18
N ARG A 120 7.25 1.05 -14.02
CA ARG A 120 6.57 0.91 -12.70
C ARG A 120 5.44 -0.12 -12.76
N ILE A 121 5.01 -0.62 -11.60
CA ILE A 121 3.90 -1.59 -11.50
C ILE A 121 2.50 -0.94 -11.53
N PHE A 122 2.41 0.34 -11.17
CA PHE A 122 1.19 1.13 -11.27
C PHE A 122 1.52 2.54 -11.74
N CYS A 123 0.49 3.25 -12.16
CA CYS A 123 0.62 4.66 -12.42
C CYS A 123 0.31 5.49 -11.17
N SER A 124 1.22 6.40 -10.85
CA SER A 124 0.96 7.55 -10.01
C SER A 124 1.31 8.84 -10.76
N ASN A 125 0.94 9.99 -10.20
CA ASN A 125 1.17 11.28 -10.83
C ASN A 125 2.64 11.50 -11.26
N TRP A 126 3.56 11.12 -10.40
CA TRP A 126 4.96 11.48 -10.53
C TRP A 126 5.71 10.78 -11.69
N PRO A 127 5.61 9.44 -11.87
CA PRO A 127 6.15 8.76 -13.05
C PRO A 127 5.69 9.37 -14.38
N VAL A 128 4.47 9.91 -14.45
CA VAL A 128 3.95 10.58 -15.66
C VAL A 128 4.64 11.92 -15.88
N VAL A 129 4.89 12.68 -14.81
CA VAL A 129 5.60 13.96 -14.87
C VAL A 129 7.05 13.76 -15.35
N GLN A 130 7.72 12.67 -14.96
CA GLN A 130 9.07 12.32 -15.46
C GLN A 130 9.13 12.01 -16.97
N LEU A 131 8.00 11.66 -17.59
CA LEU A 131 7.90 11.46 -19.04
C LEU A 131 7.72 12.76 -19.83
N SER A 132 7.57 13.89 -19.15
CA SER A 132 7.48 15.19 -19.79
C SER A 132 8.78 15.61 -20.46
N CYS A 133 8.67 16.54 -21.41
CA CYS A 133 9.80 17.13 -22.11
C CYS A 133 10.55 18.17 -21.25
N VAL A 134 10.00 18.52 -20.09
CA VAL A 134 10.54 19.53 -19.18
C VAL A 134 11.51 18.85 -18.21
N ASP A 135 12.62 19.51 -17.90
CA ASP A 135 13.55 18.99 -16.90
C ASP A 135 12.89 18.99 -15.50
N THR A 136 12.73 17.80 -14.94
CA THR A 136 12.12 17.60 -13.62
C THR A 136 13.16 17.52 -12.50
N THR A 137 14.47 17.56 -12.80
CA THR A 137 15.56 17.41 -11.81
C THR A 137 15.39 18.32 -10.58
N PRO A 138 15.08 19.63 -10.72
CA PRO A 138 14.87 20.50 -9.56
C PRO A 138 13.66 20.07 -8.72
N ASN A 139 12.58 19.64 -9.38
CA ASN A 139 11.37 19.16 -8.74
C ASN A 139 11.60 17.82 -8.02
N ASN A 140 12.47 16.96 -8.55
CA ASN A 140 12.91 15.73 -7.90
C ASN A 140 13.63 16.05 -6.58
N ILE A 141 14.62 16.96 -6.61
CA ILE A 141 15.42 17.36 -5.44
C ILE A 141 14.53 18.00 -4.37
N VAL A 142 13.74 19.01 -4.75
CA VAL A 142 12.87 19.73 -3.81
C VAL A 142 11.85 18.76 -3.21
N GLY A 143 11.18 17.95 -4.03
CA GLY A 143 10.18 17.03 -3.52
C GLY A 143 10.77 15.88 -2.69
N GLN A 144 12.02 15.48 -2.92
CA GLN A 144 12.71 14.53 -2.05
C GLN A 144 13.05 15.15 -0.69
N PHE A 145 13.54 16.39 -0.67
CA PHE A 145 13.79 17.12 0.57
C PHE A 145 12.51 17.30 1.39
N VAL A 146 11.40 17.66 0.72
CA VAL A 146 10.08 17.75 1.33
C VAL A 146 9.62 16.39 1.86
N ALA A 147 9.78 15.29 1.10
CA ALA A 147 9.42 13.95 1.54
C ALA A 147 10.19 13.52 2.79
N VAL A 148 11.52 13.73 2.83
CA VAL A 148 12.35 13.45 4.02
C VAL A 148 11.82 14.20 5.23
N THR A 149 11.57 15.50 5.07
CA THR A 149 11.12 16.37 6.16
C THR A 149 9.73 15.93 6.66
N ILE A 150 8.79 15.67 5.76
CA ILE A 150 7.41 15.28 6.09
C ILE A 150 7.33 13.88 6.70
N ILE A 151 8.24 12.96 6.37
CA ILE A 151 8.18 11.59 6.87
C ILE A 151 8.97 11.43 8.17
N PHE A 152 10.23 11.88 8.20
CA PHE A 152 11.11 11.59 9.33
C PHE A 152 10.86 12.49 10.54
N ILE A 153 10.37 13.73 10.36
CA ILE A 153 10.04 14.59 11.50
C ILE A 153 8.86 14.01 12.30
N PRO A 154 7.69 13.68 11.70
CA PRO A 154 6.61 13.02 12.43
C PRO A 154 7.02 11.68 13.01
N MET A 155 7.83 10.89 12.29
CA MET A 155 8.36 9.63 12.78
C MET A 155 9.17 9.78 14.06
N PHE A 156 10.03 10.80 14.14
CA PHE A 156 10.76 11.11 15.36
C PHE A 156 9.82 11.48 16.52
N PHE A 157 8.84 12.36 16.29
CA PHE A 157 7.88 12.75 17.34
C PHE A 157 7.01 11.59 17.83
N VAL A 158 6.50 10.77 16.92
CA VAL A 158 5.72 9.57 17.26
C VAL A 158 6.57 8.59 18.05
N LEU A 159 7.79 8.28 17.59
CA LEU A 159 8.66 7.36 18.32
C LEU A 159 9.01 7.90 19.71
N TYR A 160 9.33 9.20 19.83
CA TYR A 160 9.62 9.83 21.11
C TYR A 160 8.45 9.74 22.09
N THR A 161 7.24 10.13 21.65
CA THR A 161 6.04 10.11 22.50
C THR A 161 5.70 8.69 22.97
N TYR A 162 5.71 7.72 22.06
CA TYR A 162 5.44 6.31 22.40
C TYR A 162 6.52 5.68 23.28
N LEU A 163 7.80 6.00 23.07
CA LEU A 163 8.87 5.57 23.97
C LEU A 163 8.67 6.13 25.39
N ARG A 164 8.28 7.40 25.53
CA ARG A 164 7.98 8.00 26.84
C ARG A 164 6.79 7.32 27.51
N ILE A 165 5.73 7.02 26.77
CA ILE A 165 4.57 6.26 27.28
C ILE A 165 5.02 4.88 27.78
N LEU A 166 5.76 4.13 26.94
CA LEU A 166 6.27 2.81 27.30
C LEU A 166 7.18 2.85 28.53
N LEU A 167 8.03 3.87 28.67
CA LEU A 167 8.91 4.05 29.83
C LEU A 167 8.11 4.30 31.12
N VAL A 168 7.06 5.11 31.06
CA VAL A 168 6.16 5.35 32.21
C VAL A 168 5.37 4.10 32.55
N CYS A 169 4.84 3.39 31.55
CA CYS A 169 4.11 2.13 31.73
C CYS A 169 5.00 1.01 32.27
N ARG A 170 6.29 0.98 31.90
CA ARG A 170 7.27 -0.02 32.38
C ARG A 170 7.50 0.04 33.89
N ARG A 171 7.29 1.20 34.52
CA ARG A 171 7.45 1.41 35.97
C ARG A 171 6.21 1.00 36.79
N ARG A 172 5.14 0.51 36.15
CA ARG A 172 3.89 0.08 36.80
C ARG A 172 3.80 -1.45 36.91
N SER A 173 2.68 -1.95 37.45
CA SER A 173 2.39 -3.38 37.61
C SER A 173 2.61 -4.19 36.31
N SER A 174 3.00 -5.47 36.45
CA SER A 174 3.25 -6.39 35.33
C SER A 174 2.03 -6.54 34.40
N GLU A 175 0.81 -6.50 34.96
CA GLU A 175 -0.44 -6.56 34.20
C GLU A 175 -0.63 -5.30 33.34
N PHE A 176 -0.38 -4.12 33.92
CA PHE A 176 -0.49 -2.84 33.21
C PHE A 176 0.57 -2.70 32.11
N ARG A 177 1.78 -3.19 32.38
CA ARG A 177 2.87 -3.25 31.41
C ARG A 177 2.50 -4.12 30.20
N GLY A 178 1.87 -5.28 30.42
CA GLY A 178 1.42 -6.17 29.35
C GLY A 178 0.39 -5.52 28.44
N LYS A 179 -0.63 -4.85 29.03
CA LYS A 179 -1.67 -4.14 28.27
C LYS A 179 -1.10 -2.98 27.44
N ALA A 180 -0.17 -2.20 28.01
CA ALA A 180 0.48 -1.10 27.31
C ALA A 180 1.36 -1.58 26.13
N LEU A 181 2.09 -2.69 26.30
CA LEU A 181 2.89 -3.28 25.21
C LEU A 181 2.00 -3.81 24.08
N GLN A 182 0.89 -4.47 24.40
CA GLN A 182 -0.04 -5.01 23.40
C GLN A 182 -0.70 -3.95 22.53
N THR A 183 -0.87 -2.72 23.02
CA THR A 183 -1.41 -1.61 22.23
C THR A 183 -0.31 -0.80 21.56
N CYS A 184 0.69 -0.34 22.31
CA CYS A 184 1.69 0.59 21.81
C CYS A 184 2.65 -0.05 20.80
N LEU A 185 3.08 -1.30 21.02
CA LEU A 185 4.08 -1.93 20.17
C LEU A 185 3.56 -2.15 18.73
N PRO A 186 2.35 -2.68 18.51
CA PRO A 186 1.79 -2.79 17.16
C PRO A 186 1.63 -1.44 16.46
N HIS A 187 1.21 -0.39 17.17
CA HIS A 187 1.11 0.96 16.59
C HIS A 187 2.47 1.51 16.15
N ILE A 188 3.51 1.36 16.99
CA ILE A 188 4.87 1.77 16.63
C ILE A 188 5.36 0.97 15.42
N VAL A 189 5.25 -0.36 15.44
CA VAL A 189 5.72 -1.22 14.34
C VAL A 189 5.00 -0.86 13.03
N THR A 190 3.69 -0.66 13.07
CA THR A 190 2.88 -0.28 11.90
C THR A 190 3.26 1.09 11.37
N PHE A 191 3.42 2.07 12.26
CA PHE A 191 3.80 3.42 11.86
C PHE A 191 5.20 3.44 11.24
N MET A 192 6.17 2.76 11.87
CA MET A 192 7.56 2.71 11.39
C MET A 192 7.67 2.00 10.05
N THR A 193 7.02 0.85 9.89
CA THR A 193 6.98 0.14 8.61
C THR A 193 6.34 1.01 7.53
N TYR A 194 5.18 1.62 7.79
CA TYR A 194 4.55 2.53 6.85
C TYR A 194 5.43 3.72 6.44
N SER A 195 6.08 4.39 7.40
CA SER A 195 6.99 5.51 7.11
C SER A 195 8.17 5.09 6.25
N ILE A 196 8.77 3.93 6.52
CA ILE A 196 9.90 3.40 5.75
C ILE A 196 9.43 3.03 4.34
N SER A 197 8.35 2.26 4.19
CA SER A 197 7.85 1.85 2.87
C SER A 197 7.42 3.05 2.03
N LEU A 198 6.78 4.07 2.64
CA LEU A 198 6.42 5.31 1.95
C LEU A 198 7.66 6.09 1.48
N PHE A 199 8.69 6.19 2.31
CA PHE A 199 9.94 6.84 1.93
C PHE A 199 10.64 6.10 0.79
N CYS A 200 10.69 4.77 0.86
CA CYS A 200 11.25 3.93 -0.20
C CYS A 200 10.49 4.12 -1.51
N GLU A 201 9.17 4.07 -1.51
CA GLU A 201 8.35 4.25 -2.72
C GLU A 201 8.48 5.68 -3.30
N LEU A 202 8.50 6.72 -2.47
CA LEU A 202 8.72 8.09 -2.94
C LEU A 202 10.12 8.28 -3.52
N SER A 203 11.13 7.66 -2.92
CA SER A 203 12.50 7.69 -3.43
C SER A 203 12.57 6.92 -4.75
N LEU A 204 11.98 5.74 -4.85
CA LEU A 204 11.92 4.96 -6.08
C LEU A 204 11.22 5.73 -7.19
N THR A 205 10.11 6.41 -6.93
CA THR A 205 9.41 7.19 -7.95
C THR A 205 10.22 8.41 -8.40
N ARG A 206 11.03 9.03 -7.52
CA ARG A 206 11.78 10.26 -7.81
C ARG A 206 13.19 10.05 -8.38
N PHE A 207 13.85 8.96 -8.02
CA PHE A 207 15.14 8.57 -8.57
C PHE A 207 14.97 7.66 -9.80
N GLU A 208 15.97 7.68 -10.70
CA GLU A 208 16.00 6.85 -11.89
C GLU A 208 16.07 5.37 -11.50
N ALA A 209 14.90 4.73 -11.37
CA ALA A 209 14.81 3.28 -11.16
C ALA A 209 15.39 2.45 -12.32
N ASP A 210 15.80 3.09 -13.41
CA ASP A 210 16.42 2.42 -14.55
C ASP A 210 17.79 1.83 -14.20
N GLN A 211 18.38 2.21 -13.07
CA GLN A 211 19.59 1.58 -12.50
C GLN A 211 19.30 0.45 -11.51
N LEU A 212 18.05 0.30 -11.04
CA LEU A 212 17.68 -0.78 -10.10
C LEU A 212 17.20 -2.02 -10.86
N ASN A 213 17.48 -3.20 -10.27
CA ASN A 213 16.95 -4.45 -10.78
C ASN A 213 15.39 -4.41 -10.77
N PRO A 214 14.72 -4.78 -11.87
CA PRO A 214 13.26 -4.76 -11.97
C PRO A 214 12.55 -5.50 -10.83
N SER A 215 13.11 -6.62 -10.38
CA SER A 215 12.58 -7.39 -9.24
C SER A 215 12.56 -6.60 -7.94
N ILE A 216 13.57 -5.77 -7.68
CA ILE A 216 13.65 -4.94 -6.46
C ILE A 216 12.59 -3.85 -6.52
N THR A 217 12.40 -3.22 -7.68
CA THR A 217 11.34 -2.22 -7.89
C THR A 217 9.97 -2.81 -7.65
N VAL A 218 9.69 -4.02 -8.14
CA VAL A 218 8.42 -4.72 -7.86
C VAL A 218 8.24 -4.96 -6.36
N ILE A 219 9.25 -5.52 -5.69
CA ILE A 219 9.14 -5.87 -4.26
C ILE A 219 8.86 -4.64 -3.41
N LEU A 220 9.61 -3.56 -3.59
CA LEU A 220 9.45 -2.35 -2.79
C LEU A 220 8.11 -1.64 -3.04
N SER A 221 7.65 -1.59 -4.29
CA SER A 221 6.35 -1.02 -4.62
C SER A 221 5.18 -1.89 -4.16
N LEU A 222 5.34 -3.22 -4.16
CA LEU A 222 4.35 -4.14 -3.59
C LEU A 222 4.30 -4.06 -2.06
N GLU A 223 5.45 -3.93 -1.40
CA GLU A 223 5.54 -3.77 0.05
C GLU A 223 4.67 -2.59 0.53
N TYR A 224 4.80 -1.44 -0.12
CA TYR A 224 4.00 -0.24 0.17
C TYR A 224 2.49 -0.48 0.07
N LEU A 225 2.05 -1.32 -0.86
CA LEU A 225 0.64 -1.61 -1.10
C LEU A 225 0.09 -2.75 -0.22
N ILE A 226 0.93 -3.69 0.19
CA ILE A 226 0.55 -4.90 0.93
C ILE A 226 0.55 -4.66 2.44
N ILE A 227 1.53 -3.92 2.96
CA ILE A 227 1.70 -3.71 4.40
C ILE A 227 0.48 -3.06 5.05
N PRO A 228 -0.10 -1.95 4.53
CA PRO A 228 -1.22 -1.28 5.19
C PRO A 228 -2.48 -2.18 5.30
N PRO A 229 -2.94 -2.87 4.24
CA PRO A 229 -4.10 -3.76 4.32
C PRO A 229 -3.92 -4.98 5.24
N LEU A 230 -2.69 -5.48 5.41
CA LEU A 230 -2.40 -6.61 6.30
C LEU A 230 -2.22 -6.18 7.76
N ASN A 231 -1.63 -5.02 7.99
CA ASN A 231 -1.44 -4.51 9.35
C ASN A 231 -2.78 -4.26 10.05
N ASN A 232 -3.83 -3.87 9.33
CA ASN A 232 -5.16 -3.66 9.91
C ASN A 232 -5.68 -4.93 10.64
N PRO A 233 -5.79 -6.10 9.99
CA PRO A 233 -6.17 -7.33 10.69
C PRO A 233 -5.19 -7.81 11.75
N ILE A 234 -3.88 -7.67 11.51
CA ILE A 234 -2.85 -8.18 12.43
C ILE A 234 -2.85 -7.36 13.73
N VAL A 235 -2.87 -6.04 13.63
CA VAL A 235 -2.83 -5.13 14.78
C VAL A 235 -4.15 -5.18 15.54
N TYR A 236 -5.28 -5.04 14.83
CA TYR A 236 -6.57 -4.88 15.48
C TYR A 236 -7.30 -6.21 15.71
N GLY A 237 -7.26 -7.13 14.74
CA GLY A 237 -7.94 -8.42 14.84
C GLY A 237 -7.29 -9.38 15.82
N LEU A 238 -5.96 -9.47 15.83
CA LEU A 238 -5.21 -10.35 16.75
C LEU A 238 -4.79 -9.66 18.05
N GLY A 239 -4.66 -8.33 18.05
CA GLY A 239 -4.28 -7.54 19.23
C GLY A 239 -5.43 -7.30 20.22
N LEU A 240 -6.68 -7.30 19.77
CA LEU A 240 -7.84 -7.04 20.63
C LEU A 240 -8.48 -8.37 21.10
N PRO A 241 -8.51 -8.64 22.42
CA PRO A 241 -9.04 -9.90 22.95
C PRO A 241 -10.50 -10.16 22.56
N GLN A 242 -11.33 -9.12 22.48
CA GLN A 242 -12.74 -9.26 22.10
C GLN A 242 -12.90 -9.75 20.64
N ILE A 243 -12.20 -9.12 19.68
CA ILE A 243 -12.25 -9.53 18.27
C ILE A 243 -11.66 -10.92 18.12
N LYS A 244 -10.48 -11.16 18.70
CA LYS A 244 -9.81 -12.47 18.65
C LYS A 244 -10.71 -13.59 19.18
N GLY A 245 -11.43 -13.36 20.29
CA GLY A 245 -12.36 -14.33 20.86
C GLY A 245 -13.53 -14.66 19.94
N VAL A 246 -14.10 -13.64 19.28
CA VAL A 246 -15.19 -13.80 18.30
C VAL A 246 -14.69 -14.55 17.05
N VAL A 247 -13.56 -14.14 16.48
CA VAL A 247 -12.96 -14.78 15.30
C VAL A 247 -12.62 -16.24 15.57
N LEU A 248 -12.00 -16.55 16.72
CA LEU A 248 -11.72 -17.94 17.10
C LEU A 248 -12.98 -18.77 17.29
N ARG A 249 -14.08 -18.17 17.79
CA ARG A 249 -15.38 -18.85 17.86
C ARG A 249 -15.92 -19.17 16.47
N PHE A 250 -15.82 -18.27 15.50
CA PHE A 250 -16.23 -18.54 14.11
C PHE A 250 -15.37 -19.62 13.45
N LEU A 251 -14.05 -19.60 13.65
CA LEU A 251 -13.15 -20.63 13.11
C LEU A 251 -13.44 -22.01 13.72
N LYS A 252 -13.82 -22.08 15.01
CA LYS A 252 -14.21 -23.33 15.67
C LYS A 252 -15.62 -23.81 15.31
N LYS A 253 -16.50 -22.90 14.87
CA LYS A 253 -17.87 -23.20 14.42
C LYS A 253 -17.99 -23.48 12.91
N GLY A 254 -16.92 -23.87 12.22
CA GLY A 254 -16.96 -24.26 10.80
C GLY A 254 -18.13 -25.23 10.45
N PRO A 255 -18.57 -25.26 9.18
CA PRO A 255 -19.93 -25.64 8.75
C PRO A 255 -20.27 -27.12 8.98
N ALA A 256 -20.56 -27.49 10.23
CA ALA A 256 -21.00 -28.83 10.63
C ALA A 256 -21.79 -28.77 11.96
N ALA A 257 -22.76 -27.86 12.06
CA ALA A 257 -23.67 -27.81 13.21
C ALA A 257 -25.08 -27.30 12.84
N GLU A 258 -25.58 -27.66 11.66
CA GLU A 258 -27.00 -27.55 11.30
C GLU A 258 -27.43 -28.82 10.53
N ILE A 259 -27.59 -29.94 11.25
CA ILE A 259 -28.55 -31.02 10.97
C ILE A 259 -29.06 -31.52 12.32
#